data_AF-A0A3B8YAL3-F1
#
_entry.id   AF-A0A3B8YAL3-F1
#
_cell.length_a   1.000
_cell.length_b   1.000
_cell.length_c   1.000
_cell.angle_alpha   90.00
_cell.angle_beta   90.00
_cell.angle_gamma   90.00
#
_symmetry.space_group_name_H-M   'P 1'
#
loop_
_entity.id
_entity.type
_entity.pdbx_description
1 polymer ?
#
loop_
_entity_poly.entity_id
_entity_poly.type
_entity_poly.pdbx_seq_one_letter_code
_entity_poly.pdbx_strand_id
1 'polypeptide(L)'
;MNNTKSEEKLTIKRQPRKFQGYREYIDGVPLEMVLIPDGTFTMGAPESEEGSRNNERPQHNVTISSFLMGRYPVTQGQWKAIASRTDLKVNEDLDPDPSHFKEPYQEIERWQRPVEQVNWYEAVEFCQRLSKLTG
;
A
#
# COMPACT_ATOMS: atom_id res chain seq x y z
N MET A 1 -10.36 -42.56 -24.63
CA MET A 1 -10.43 -41.24 -23.98
C MET A 1 -9.22 -41.09 -23.08
N ASN A 2 -8.45 -40.00 -23.18
CA ASN A 2 -7.57 -39.49 -22.13
C ASN A 2 -7.35 -38.00 -22.43
N ASN A 3 -7.95 -37.12 -21.62
CA ASN A 3 -7.94 -35.68 -21.79
C ASN A 3 -6.81 -35.09 -20.94
N THR A 4 -5.70 -34.73 -21.57
CA THR A 4 -4.56 -34.06 -20.94
C THR A 4 -4.89 -32.57 -20.78
N LYS A 5 -5.23 -32.15 -19.55
CA LYS A 5 -5.25 -30.72 -19.19
C LYS A 5 -3.83 -30.17 -19.29
N SER A 6 -3.61 -29.26 -20.23
CA SER A 6 -2.37 -28.47 -20.33
C SER A 6 -2.34 -27.43 -19.21
N GLU A 7 -1.32 -27.48 -18.36
CA GLU A 7 -1.01 -26.42 -17.41
C GLU A 7 -0.48 -25.19 -18.16
N GLU A 8 -1.27 -24.12 -18.22
CA GLU A 8 -0.82 -22.82 -18.72
C GLU A 8 0.17 -22.22 -17.71
N LYS A 9 1.45 -22.34 -18.05
CA LYS A 9 2.56 -21.78 -17.27
C LYS A 9 2.56 -20.25 -17.43
N LEU A 10 2.12 -19.54 -16.39
CA LEU A 10 2.20 -18.07 -16.30
C LEU A 10 3.64 -17.60 -16.59
N THR A 11 3.87 -17.13 -17.81
CA THR A 11 5.18 -16.64 -18.23
C THR A 11 5.30 -15.17 -17.83
N ILE A 12 5.90 -14.90 -16.68
CA ILE A 12 6.14 -13.53 -16.20
C ILE A 12 7.25 -12.89 -17.05
N LYS A 13 6.87 -12.09 -18.05
CA LYS A 13 7.81 -11.25 -18.80
C LYS A 13 8.25 -10.07 -17.94
N ARG A 14 9.33 -10.23 -17.17
CA ARG A 14 9.94 -9.14 -16.40
C ARG A 14 10.71 -8.22 -17.34
N GLN A 15 10.23 -6.99 -17.52
CA GLN A 15 11.04 -5.94 -18.14
C GLN A 15 11.96 -5.32 -17.08
N PRO A 16 13.28 -5.19 -17.33
CA PRO A 16 14.16 -4.45 -16.45
C PRO A 16 13.79 -2.96 -16.53
N ARG A 17 12.99 -2.47 -15.58
CA ARG A 17 12.71 -1.05 -15.40
C ARG A 17 13.57 -0.52 -14.25
N LYS A 18 14.12 0.68 -14.40
CA LYS A 18 14.77 1.38 -13.28
C LYS A 18 13.69 1.75 -12.26
N PHE A 19 13.95 1.44 -10.99
CA PHE A 19 13.18 1.98 -9.89
C PHE A 19 13.29 3.51 -9.92
N GLN A 20 12.16 4.20 -10.01
CA GLN A 20 12.07 5.65 -9.87
C GLN A 20 11.20 5.93 -8.65
N GLY A 21 11.72 6.70 -7.72
CA GLY A 21 11.10 6.93 -6.42
C GLY A 21 12.02 7.77 -5.53
N TYR A 22 11.55 8.09 -4.34
CA TYR A 22 12.33 8.79 -3.32
C TYR A 22 12.02 8.21 -1.94
N ARG A 23 12.83 8.60 -0.96
CA ARG A 23 12.63 8.23 0.43
C ARG A 23 12.43 9.51 1.23
N GLU A 24 11.24 9.66 1.76
CA GLU A 24 10.89 10.71 2.72
C GLU A 24 11.31 10.26 4.13
N TYR A 25 11.62 11.18 5.04
CA TYR A 25 11.96 10.84 6.41
C TYR A 25 11.04 11.59 7.38
N ILE A 26 10.15 10.84 8.03
CA ILE A 26 9.20 11.35 9.02
C ILE A 26 9.84 11.16 10.40
N ASP A 27 10.39 12.23 10.96
CA ASP A 27 11.11 12.21 12.26
C ASP A 27 12.17 11.09 12.33
N GLY A 28 12.91 10.91 11.23
CA GLY A 28 13.95 9.88 11.10
C GLY A 28 13.46 8.49 10.67
N VAL A 29 12.14 8.28 10.54
CA VAL A 29 11.55 7.04 10.04
C VAL A 29 11.38 7.13 8.52
N PRO A 30 11.98 6.22 7.73
CA PRO A 30 11.92 6.31 6.27
C PRO A 30 10.56 5.89 5.72
N LEU A 31 10.05 6.63 4.74
CA LEU A 31 8.88 6.31 3.91
C LEU A 31 9.32 6.24 2.44
N GLU A 32 9.34 5.04 1.87
CA GLU A 32 9.71 4.82 0.47
C GLU A 32 8.51 5.01 -0.46
N MET A 33 8.63 5.97 -1.37
CA MET A 33 7.62 6.28 -2.38
C MET A 33 8.13 5.84 -3.76
N VAL A 34 7.28 5.11 -4.50
CA VAL A 34 7.59 4.58 -5.82
C VAL A 34 6.73 5.25 -6.88
N LEU A 35 7.33 5.65 -8.00
CA LEU A 35 6.61 6.22 -9.13
C LEU A 35 5.87 5.12 -9.86
N ILE A 36 4.54 5.24 -9.89
CA ILE A 36 3.68 4.52 -10.79
C ILE A 36 3.54 5.38 -12.06
N PRO A 37 4.07 4.93 -13.21
CA PRO A 37 3.99 5.70 -14.44
C PRO A 37 2.53 5.79 -14.91
N ASP A 38 2.22 6.82 -15.70
CA ASP A 38 0.96 6.88 -16.42
C ASP A 38 0.83 5.71 -17.39
N GLY A 39 -0.41 5.38 -17.71
CA GLY A 39 -0.68 4.31 -18.66
C GLY A 39 -2.07 3.74 -18.52
N THR A 40 -2.32 2.71 -19.32
CA THR A 40 -3.57 1.97 -19.30
C THR A 40 -3.31 0.52 -18.91
N PHE A 41 -4.12 -0.01 -18.02
CA PHE A 41 -4.07 -1.41 -17.61
C PHE A 41 -5.49 -1.99 -17.51
N THR A 42 -5.59 -3.31 -17.53
CA THR A 42 -6.85 -4.02 -17.36
C THR A 42 -7.10 -4.25 -15.87
N MET A 43 -8.17 -3.66 -15.33
CA MET A 43 -8.63 -3.85 -13.96
C MET A 43 -9.77 -4.86 -13.91
N GLY A 44 -9.83 -5.65 -12.85
CA GLY A 44 -10.83 -6.69 -12.63
C GLY A 44 -10.34 -8.09 -13.02
N ALA A 45 -11.16 -9.09 -12.72
CA ALA A 45 -10.86 -10.50 -12.97
C ALA A 45 -11.56 -11.00 -14.25
N PRO A 46 -10.89 -11.84 -15.07
CA PRO A 46 -11.54 -12.53 -16.18
C PRO A 46 -12.54 -13.55 -15.64
N GLU A 47 -13.55 -13.90 -16.44
CA GLU A 47 -14.58 -14.86 -16.01
C GLU A 47 -14.03 -16.23 -15.64
N SER A 48 -12.90 -16.60 -16.24
CA SER A 48 -12.20 -17.87 -16.02
C SER A 48 -11.33 -17.90 -14.77
N GLU A 49 -11.12 -16.79 -14.07
CA GLU A 49 -10.29 -16.77 -12.86
C GLU A 49 -11.03 -17.41 -11.68
N GLU A 50 -10.54 -18.57 -11.27
CA GLU A 50 -11.08 -19.34 -10.15
C GLU A 50 -10.92 -18.57 -8.83
N GLY A 51 -11.99 -18.52 -8.03
CA GLY A 51 -12.01 -17.80 -6.75
C GLY A 51 -12.38 -16.31 -6.85
N SER A 52 -12.45 -15.74 -8.06
CA SER A 52 -12.93 -14.37 -8.25
C SER A 52 -14.43 -14.24 -7.93
N ARG A 53 -14.82 -13.10 -7.36
CA ARG A 53 -16.21 -12.77 -7.03
C ARG A 53 -16.87 -11.96 -8.14
N ASN A 54 -18.21 -11.95 -8.14
CA ASN A 54 -19.00 -11.21 -9.13
C ASN A 54 -18.72 -9.70 -9.12
N ASN A 55 -18.31 -9.12 -7.98
CA ASN A 55 -17.98 -7.70 -7.87
C ASN A 55 -16.56 -7.36 -8.32
N GLU A 56 -15.75 -8.35 -8.69
CA GLU A 56 -14.42 -8.15 -9.29
C GLU A 56 -14.49 -8.13 -10.82
N ARG A 57 -15.70 -8.31 -11.39
CA ARG A 57 -15.98 -8.44 -12.82
C ARG A 57 -16.86 -7.28 -13.32
N PRO A 58 -16.84 -6.95 -14.62
CA PRO A 58 -15.96 -7.50 -15.66
C PRO A 58 -14.60 -6.80 -15.70
N GLN A 59 -13.68 -7.39 -16.45
CA GLN A 59 -12.45 -6.70 -16.82
C GLN A 59 -12.75 -5.47 -17.68
N HIS A 60 -12.06 -4.37 -17.39
CA HIS A 60 -12.14 -3.14 -18.17
C HIS A 60 -10.81 -2.38 -18.14
N ASN A 61 -10.57 -1.55 -19.15
CA ASN A 61 -9.35 -0.75 -19.23
C ASN A 61 -9.49 0.52 -18.38
N VAL A 62 -8.49 0.75 -17.53
CA VAL A 62 -8.37 1.95 -16.70
C VAL A 62 -7.11 2.71 -17.11
N THR A 63 -7.26 3.98 -17.45
CA THR A 63 -6.16 4.89 -17.75
C THR A 63 -5.91 5.78 -16.54
N ILE A 64 -4.67 5.81 -16.06
CA ILE A 64 -4.24 6.62 -14.92
C ILE A 64 -3.13 7.59 -15.35
N SER A 65 -3.11 8.76 -14.73
CA SER A 65 -1.93 9.63 -14.72
C SER A 65 -0.86 9.07 -13.79
N SER A 66 0.39 9.49 -13.95
CA SER A 66 1.48 9.07 -13.08
C SER A 66 1.28 9.59 -11.65
N PHE A 67 1.58 8.77 -10.65
CA PHE A 67 1.52 9.16 -9.24
C PHE A 67 2.51 8.36 -8.39
N LEU A 68 2.74 8.78 -7.16
CA LEU A 68 3.61 8.09 -6.21
C LEU A 68 2.79 7.23 -5.25
N MET A 69 3.25 6.01 -4.99
CA MET A 69 2.64 5.09 -4.03
C MET A 69 3.66 4.63 -3.00
N GLY A 70 3.25 4.46 -1.75
CA GLY A 70 4.11 3.82 -0.75
C GLY A 70 4.51 2.42 -1.21
N ARG A 71 5.81 2.09 -1.15
CA ARG A 71 6.31 0.77 -1.52
C ARG A 71 5.73 -0.34 -0.64
N TYR A 72 5.45 -0.01 0.61
CA TYR A 72 4.97 -0.89 1.66
C TYR A 72 3.74 -0.26 2.32
N PRO A 73 2.89 -1.05 3.00
CA PRO A 73 1.93 -0.51 3.96
C PRO A 73 2.61 0.38 4.99
N VAL A 74 1.89 1.39 5.48
CA VAL A 74 2.38 2.27 6.55
C VAL A 74 2.72 1.43 7.77
N THR A 75 3.92 1.63 8.32
CA THR A 75 4.39 0.87 9.48
C THR A 75 3.90 1.47 10.80
N GLN A 76 3.93 0.69 11.88
CA GLN A 76 3.65 1.18 13.23
C GLN A 76 4.57 2.35 13.62
N GLY A 77 5.84 2.32 13.20
CA GLY A 77 6.79 3.40 13.46
C GLY A 77 6.44 4.68 12.69
N GLN A 78 6.09 4.57 11.41
CA GLN A 78 5.66 5.72 10.59
C GLN A 78 4.35 6.31 11.12
N TRP A 79 3.38 5.45 11.47
CA TRP A 79 2.12 5.86 12.09
C TRP A 79 2.37 6.68 13.35
N LYS A 80 3.14 6.11 14.29
CA LYS A 80 3.46 6.77 15.56
C LYS A 80 4.10 8.14 15.36
N ALA A 81 5.01 8.27 14.39
CA ALA A 81 5.69 9.52 14.09
C ALA A 81 4.71 10.64 13.68
N ILE A 82 3.71 10.34 12.85
CA ILE A 82 2.68 11.33 12.46
C ILE A 82 1.57 11.49 13.51
N ALA A 83 1.07 10.39 14.07
CA ALA A 83 -0.04 10.41 15.02
C ALA A 83 0.31 11.18 16.30
N SER A 84 1.58 11.12 16.74
CA SER A 84 2.08 11.86 17.91
C SER A 84 2.19 13.37 17.66
N ARG A 85 2.12 13.84 16.41
CA ARG A 85 2.20 15.27 16.04
C ARG A 85 0.83 15.93 16.12
N THR A 86 0.40 16.24 17.34
CA THR A 86 -0.87 16.91 17.61
C THR A 86 -0.93 18.33 17.03
N ASP A 87 0.24 18.95 16.78
CA ASP A 87 0.37 20.22 16.07
C ASP A 87 -0.09 20.15 14.61
N LEU A 88 -0.10 18.95 14.01
CA LEU A 88 -0.53 18.74 12.63
C LEU A 88 -2.02 18.38 12.49
N LYS A 89 -2.73 18.13 13.60
CA LYS A 89 -4.13 17.68 13.62
C LYS A 89 -5.00 18.50 12.64
N VAL A 90 -5.89 17.80 11.94
CA VAL A 90 -6.88 18.40 11.05
C VAL A 90 -8.28 18.21 11.62
N ASN A 91 -8.73 16.97 11.76
CA ASN A 91 -10.08 16.64 12.19
C ASN A 91 -10.08 15.64 13.35
N GLU A 92 -9.39 14.51 13.17
CA GLU A 92 -9.46 13.38 14.10
C GLU A 92 -8.29 13.36 15.09
N ASP A 93 -8.54 12.89 16.31
CA ASP A 93 -7.48 12.46 17.20
C ASP A 93 -6.99 11.07 16.78
N LEU A 94 -5.67 10.87 16.79
CA LEU A 94 -5.07 9.59 16.43
C LEU A 94 -4.44 8.97 17.68
N ASP A 95 -4.77 7.72 17.96
CA ASP A 95 -3.97 6.91 18.89
C ASP A 95 -2.59 6.67 18.24
N PRO A 96 -1.48 7.06 18.89
CA PRO A 96 -0.15 6.83 18.35
C PRO A 96 0.32 5.38 18.39
N ASP A 97 -0.36 4.47 19.10
CA ASP A 97 0.00 3.05 19.18
C ASP A 97 -1.22 2.11 19.10
N PRO A 98 -2.00 2.15 17.99
CA PRO A 98 -3.31 1.47 17.91
C PRO A 98 -3.18 -0.05 17.68
N SER A 99 -2.08 -0.51 17.06
CA SER A 99 -1.92 -1.91 16.66
C SER A 99 -2.04 -2.89 17.84
N HIS A 100 -2.85 -3.91 17.70
CA HIS A 100 -2.85 -5.08 18.58
C HIS A 100 -1.48 -5.81 18.57
N PHE A 101 -0.83 -5.96 17.42
CA PHE A 101 0.40 -6.73 17.34
C PHE A 101 1.64 -5.95 17.82
N LYS A 102 2.04 -6.18 19.08
CA LYS A 102 3.17 -5.47 19.72
C LYS A 102 4.51 -6.20 19.67
N GLU A 103 4.52 -7.51 19.54
CA GLU A 103 5.77 -8.29 19.55
C GLU A 103 6.52 -8.24 18.21
N PRO A 104 7.85 -8.44 18.18
CA PRO A 104 8.57 -8.73 16.95
C PRO A 104 8.01 -9.97 16.23
N TYR A 105 8.20 -10.04 14.92
CA TYR A 105 7.86 -11.24 14.15
C TYR A 105 9.07 -11.68 13.33
N GLN A 106 9.61 -12.87 13.65
CA GLN A 106 10.89 -13.34 13.11
C GLN A 106 11.99 -12.29 13.37
N GLU A 107 12.70 -11.85 12.34
CA GLU A 107 13.76 -10.83 12.42
C GLU A 107 13.22 -9.40 12.14
N ILE A 108 11.91 -9.21 12.17
CA ILE A 108 11.26 -7.91 11.92
C ILE A 108 10.87 -7.28 13.25
N GLU A 109 11.45 -6.11 13.52
CA GLU A 109 11.10 -5.29 14.68
C GLU A 109 9.65 -4.82 14.60
N ARG A 110 8.99 -4.67 15.76
CA ARG A 110 7.57 -4.28 15.80
C ARG A 110 7.26 -2.99 15.01
N TRP A 111 8.19 -2.03 15.02
CA TRP A 111 8.02 -0.73 14.36
C TRP A 111 8.07 -0.79 12.84
N GLN A 112 8.54 -1.91 12.29
CA GLN A 112 8.59 -2.20 10.85
C GLN A 112 7.37 -3.01 10.40
N ARG A 113 6.53 -3.48 11.32
CA ARG A 113 5.27 -4.15 11.00
C ARG A 113 4.24 -3.12 10.51
N PRO A 114 3.28 -3.51 9.64
CA PRO A 114 2.17 -2.64 9.27
C PRO A 114 1.38 -2.18 10.49
N VAL A 115 0.91 -0.94 10.46
CA VAL A 115 -0.13 -0.49 11.39
C VAL A 115 -1.45 -1.21 11.08
N GLU A 116 -2.21 -1.49 12.13
CA GLU A 116 -3.55 -2.08 12.08
C GLU A 116 -4.36 -1.60 13.30
N GLN A 117 -5.64 -1.99 13.41
CA GLN A 117 -6.66 -1.34 14.25
C GLN A 117 -6.95 0.14 13.88
N VAL A 118 -6.74 0.53 12.62
CA VAL A 118 -7.07 1.88 12.15
C VAL A 118 -8.26 1.84 11.20
N ASN A 119 -9.16 2.82 11.33
CA ASN A 119 -10.31 2.98 10.45
C ASN A 119 -10.00 3.93 9.28
N TRP A 120 -10.97 4.07 8.37
CA TRP A 120 -10.79 4.89 7.16
C TRP A 120 -10.53 6.38 7.48
N TYR A 121 -11.25 6.96 8.43
CA TYR A 121 -11.11 8.37 8.80
C TYR A 121 -9.74 8.66 9.41
N GLU A 122 -9.24 7.77 10.26
CA GLU A 122 -7.91 7.86 10.84
C GLU A 122 -6.81 7.76 9.78
N ALA A 123 -6.98 6.89 8.78
CA ALA A 123 -6.05 6.78 7.66
C ALA A 123 -6.04 8.06 6.80
N VAL A 124 -7.21 8.68 6.57
CA VAL A 124 -7.28 9.98 5.89
C VAL A 124 -6.61 11.08 6.71
N GLU A 125 -6.88 11.15 8.02
CA GLU A 125 -6.23 12.10 8.93
C GLU A 125 -4.71 11.94 8.91
N PHE A 126 -4.19 10.72 8.95
CA PHE A 126 -2.75 10.45 8.81
C PHE A 126 -2.18 11.04 7.51
N CYS A 127 -2.83 10.81 6.37
CA CYS A 127 -2.40 11.36 5.08
C CYS A 127 -2.45 12.90 5.05
N GLN A 128 -3.46 13.51 5.69
CA GLN A 128 -3.58 14.96 5.79
C GLN A 128 -2.48 15.57 6.66
N ARG A 129 -2.18 14.96 7.81
CA ARG A 129 -1.06 15.39 8.67
C ARG A 129 0.29 15.23 7.96
N LEU A 130 0.48 14.12 7.26
CA LEU A 130 1.69 13.90 6.44
C LEU A 130 1.83 14.97 5.37
N SER A 131 0.76 15.31 4.65
CA SER A 131 0.76 16.37 3.63
C SER A 131 1.11 17.73 4.23
N LYS A 132 0.60 18.06 5.43
CA LYS A 132 0.98 19.30 6.13
C LYS A 132 2.47 19.32 6.50
N LEU A 133 3.05 18.18 6.85
CA LEU A 133 4.45 18.08 7.25
C LEU A 133 5.40 18.24 6.06
N THR A 134 5.06 17.67 4.90
CA THR A 134 5.96 17.58 3.74
C THR A 134 5.74 18.66 2.69
N GLY A 135 4.61 19.38 2.75
CA GLY A 135 4.16 20.26 1.66
C GLY A 135 3.61 19.48 0.47
#